data_AF-A0A5C6RR47-F1
#
_entry.id   AF-A0A5C6RR47-F1
#
_cell.length_a   1.000
_cell.length_b   1.000
_cell.length_c   1.000
_cell.angle_alpha   90.00
_cell.angle_beta   90.00
_cell.angle_gamma   90.00
#
_symmetry.space_group_name_H-M   'P 1'
#
loop_
_entity.id
_entity.type
_entity.pdbx_description
1 polymer ?
#
loop_
_entity_poly.entity_id
_entity_poly.type
_entity_poly.pdbx_seq_one_letter_code
_entity_poly.pdbx_strand_id
1 'polypeptide(L)'
;MLIASYRNYKKTGLRQKYIILLVVSIFIISCAQRSALSGGDKDILPPEVKEEFPANKTTNFIENTITVEFNEFISLDNLSSQLIVSPLMDETPDIAVKGKKLVIKIKSELKPNTTYSLNFGDAIKDITEGNIYPNYKYVFSTGSFIDSLNYEGKVIGAFDLTPKENVFVMLYDEFEDSIPKTKKPRYIAKTNKDGDYQITNISKGKYKLFALTDINSNYLFDLPNEEIGFYNELIQIDSSKTNNIIYSFTENTDLQYVTKSSNTAYGKIVLEFNMPADSIIIKSLNEDISLDIEEVSDDKKKKTFWLSDPSFTEKLDIVVYNNKAIIDTLELELINPDLFLDSTLTVNTNVGVKFDLNTAIQFTTAQPIAGIDTSKISLLEDSIKVDFKFTQDSVNIRRYNLIYPFKEKTDYLLFAEPSVFTDIYGLHNDTILKTFKTKRESDYGNLVLNVTPNITDNYIIHFTLNNKIVETRYGVGKAVFNFDYLTAGSYGIKLIVDRNNNKSWDTGNYNEKLQPEEVIYYQGTISIQENWDNKIDWIIE
;
A
#
# COMPACT_ATOMS: atom_id res chain seq x y z
N MET A 1 58.28 -54.33 -79.74
CA MET A 1 57.12 -53.41 -79.88
C MET A 1 56.52 -53.23 -78.50
N LEU A 2 56.58 -51.99 -78.00
CA LEU A 2 55.73 -51.38 -76.97
C LEU A 2 55.63 -51.99 -75.55
N ILE A 3 56.41 -51.35 -74.68
CA ILE A 3 56.19 -51.15 -73.24
C ILE A 3 54.79 -50.56 -73.00
N ALA A 4 53.90 -51.28 -72.28
CA ALA A 4 52.81 -50.70 -71.48
C ALA A 4 52.04 -51.77 -70.68
N SER A 5 52.68 -52.45 -69.73
CA SER A 5 51.97 -53.29 -68.74
C SER A 5 52.50 -53.08 -67.33
N TYR A 6 52.59 -51.82 -66.90
CA TYR A 6 53.06 -51.49 -65.54
C TYR A 6 52.28 -50.32 -64.89
N ARG A 7 50.99 -50.17 -65.19
CA ARG A 7 50.19 -49.04 -64.66
C ARG A 7 48.88 -49.37 -63.94
N ASN A 8 48.46 -50.64 -63.85
CA ASN A 8 47.16 -50.98 -63.22
C ASN A 8 47.19 -51.76 -61.90
N TYR A 9 48.37 -52.14 -61.36
CA TYR A 9 48.43 -52.85 -60.07
C TYR A 9 48.65 -51.96 -58.83
N LYS A 10 48.99 -50.67 -59.01
CA LYS A 10 49.25 -49.74 -57.88
C LYS A 10 48.05 -48.87 -57.44
N LYS A 11 46.93 -48.85 -58.18
CA LYS A 11 45.75 -48.02 -57.85
C LYS A 11 44.72 -48.70 -56.93
N THR A 12 44.70 -50.03 -56.87
CA THR A 12 43.73 -50.80 -56.06
C THR A 12 44.12 -50.90 -54.59
N GLY A 13 45.41 -51.08 -54.27
CA GLY A 13 45.89 -51.14 -52.88
C GLY A 13 45.83 -49.81 -52.12
N LEU A 14 45.89 -48.67 -52.82
CA LEU A 14 45.83 -47.35 -52.19
C LEU A 14 44.39 -47.00 -51.78
N ARG A 15 43.38 -47.31 -52.62
CA ARG A 15 41.96 -47.13 -52.28
C ARG A 15 41.52 -47.99 -51.11
N GLN A 16 42.00 -49.23 -51.02
CA GLN A 16 41.67 -50.13 -49.90
C GLN A 16 42.26 -49.61 -48.57
N LYS A 17 43.46 -49.03 -48.59
CA LYS A 17 44.06 -48.39 -47.42
C LYS A 17 43.29 -47.14 -46.97
N TYR A 18 42.81 -46.29 -47.89
CA TYR A 18 41.98 -45.14 -47.53
C TYR A 18 40.60 -45.54 -47.01
N ILE A 19 40.00 -46.63 -47.52
CA ILE A 19 38.73 -47.15 -47.00
C ILE A 19 38.92 -47.74 -45.59
N ILE A 20 40.00 -48.48 -45.35
CA ILE A 20 40.33 -48.98 -43.99
C ILE A 20 40.63 -47.81 -43.05
N LEU A 21 41.36 -46.79 -43.49
CA LEU A 21 41.64 -45.60 -42.67
C LEU A 21 40.36 -44.80 -42.35
N LEU A 22 39.42 -44.74 -43.30
CA LEU A 22 38.13 -44.06 -43.13
C LEU A 22 37.17 -44.85 -42.22
N VAL A 23 37.18 -46.19 -42.31
CA VAL A 23 36.41 -47.06 -41.40
C VAL A 23 36.99 -47.00 -39.99
N VAL A 24 38.31 -47.03 -39.82
CA VAL A 24 38.96 -46.86 -38.50
C VAL A 24 38.70 -45.47 -37.93
N SER A 25 38.69 -44.42 -38.77
CA SER A 25 38.33 -43.05 -38.37
C SER A 25 36.89 -42.91 -37.87
N ILE A 26 35.95 -43.73 -38.35
CA ILE A 26 34.55 -43.71 -37.91
C ILE A 26 34.39 -44.35 -36.52
N PHE A 27 35.24 -45.32 -36.16
CA PHE A 27 35.20 -45.95 -34.83
C PHE A 27 35.77 -45.07 -33.69
N ILE A 28 36.52 -44.01 -34.01
CA ILE A 28 37.10 -43.10 -32.99
C ILE A 28 36.16 -41.94 -32.61
N ILE A 29 34.98 -41.83 -33.25
CA ILE A 29 33.98 -40.78 -32.96
C ILE A 29 32.89 -41.29 -31.99
N SER A 30 33.01 -42.53 -31.48
CA SER A 30 32.17 -42.99 -30.37
C SER A 30 32.66 -42.39 -29.04
N CYS A 31 32.60 -41.06 -28.91
CA CYS A 31 32.64 -40.40 -27.62
C CYS A 31 31.41 -40.82 -26.81
N ALA A 32 31.65 -41.47 -25.67
CA ALA A 32 30.63 -41.71 -24.66
C ALA A 32 29.94 -40.39 -24.29
N GLN A 33 28.66 -40.28 -24.61
CA GLN A 33 27.82 -39.19 -24.14
C GLN A 33 27.74 -39.31 -22.61
N ARG A 34 28.38 -38.39 -21.87
CA ARG A 34 28.11 -38.23 -20.43
C ARG A 34 26.68 -37.69 -20.31
N SER A 35 25.69 -38.56 -20.28
CA SER A 35 24.39 -38.20 -19.72
C SER A 35 24.61 -37.83 -18.25
N ALA A 36 24.05 -36.70 -17.81
CA ALA A 36 23.99 -36.41 -16.37
C ALA A 36 23.37 -37.63 -15.68
N LEU A 37 23.95 -38.06 -14.56
CA LEU A 37 23.27 -39.01 -13.67
C LEU A 37 21.89 -38.40 -13.40
N SER A 38 20.81 -39.03 -13.85
CA SER A 38 19.48 -38.64 -13.40
C SER A 38 19.48 -38.90 -11.90
N GLY A 39 19.42 -37.83 -11.10
CA GLY A 39 19.22 -37.94 -9.67
C GLY A 39 18.00 -38.83 -9.40
N GLY A 40 17.98 -39.47 -8.23
CA GLY A 40 16.79 -40.16 -7.76
C GLY A 40 15.60 -39.21 -7.70
N ASP A 41 14.41 -39.77 -7.46
CA ASP A 41 13.22 -38.94 -7.25
C ASP A 41 13.51 -37.87 -6.20
N LYS A 42 13.10 -36.63 -6.50
CA LYS A 42 13.29 -35.49 -5.61
C LYS A 42 12.64 -35.80 -4.27
N ASP A 43 13.36 -35.58 -3.17
CA ASP A 43 12.77 -35.66 -1.84
C ASP A 43 11.81 -34.47 -1.64
N ILE A 44 10.60 -34.78 -1.21
CA ILE A 44 9.53 -33.81 -0.93
C ILE A 44 9.11 -33.82 0.53
N LEU A 45 9.67 -34.71 1.34
CA LEU A 45 9.32 -34.83 2.75
C LEU A 45 10.11 -33.81 3.57
N PRO A 46 9.46 -33.17 4.56
CA PRO A 46 10.16 -32.31 5.49
C PRO A 46 11.02 -33.15 6.46
N PRO A 47 12.00 -32.53 7.13
CA PRO A 47 12.74 -33.21 8.18
C PRO A 47 11.81 -33.66 9.30
N GLU A 48 12.19 -34.68 10.05
CA GLU A 48 11.41 -35.21 11.17
C GLU A 48 12.21 -35.13 12.47
N VAL A 49 11.56 -34.70 13.55
CA VAL A 49 12.14 -34.74 14.89
C VAL A 49 12.26 -36.19 15.36
N LYS A 50 13.48 -36.60 15.73
CA LYS A 50 13.79 -37.91 16.31
C LYS A 50 13.84 -37.88 17.83
N GLU A 51 14.44 -36.84 18.39
CA GLU A 51 14.62 -36.72 19.84
C GLU A 51 14.64 -35.26 20.26
N GLU A 52 14.10 -34.98 21.45
CA GLU A 52 14.13 -33.67 22.08
C GLU A 52 14.64 -33.84 23.51
N PHE A 53 15.68 -33.11 23.87
CA PHE A 53 16.23 -33.12 25.22
C PHE A 53 16.40 -31.69 25.77
N PRO A 54 15.71 -31.33 26.86
CA PRO A 54 14.61 -32.07 27.49
C PRO A 54 13.43 -32.33 26.54
N ALA A 55 12.54 -33.26 26.88
CA ALA A 55 11.38 -33.58 26.03
C ALA A 55 10.46 -32.34 25.88
N ASN A 56 9.82 -32.16 24.73
CA ASN A 56 8.82 -31.09 24.59
C ASN A 56 7.67 -31.27 25.60
N LYS A 57 7.15 -30.16 26.10
CA LYS A 57 6.19 -30.05 27.21
C LYS A 57 6.73 -30.51 28.57
N THR A 58 8.05 -30.45 28.78
CA THR A 58 8.65 -30.68 30.10
C THR A 58 8.15 -29.65 31.12
N THR A 59 7.76 -30.12 32.30
CA THR A 59 7.42 -29.31 33.50
C THR A 59 8.59 -29.29 34.48
N ASN A 60 8.61 -28.32 35.41
CA ASN A 60 9.72 -28.10 36.35
C ASN A 60 11.06 -28.02 35.62
N PHE A 61 11.08 -27.34 34.48
CA PHE A 61 12.25 -27.18 33.63
C PHE A 61 13.32 -26.35 34.34
N ILE A 62 14.52 -26.90 34.45
CA ILE A 62 15.69 -26.28 35.12
C ILE A 62 16.93 -26.17 34.21
N GLU A 63 16.86 -26.73 33.01
CA GLU A 63 17.98 -26.73 32.08
C GLU A 63 18.15 -25.34 31.42
N ASN A 64 19.30 -25.10 30.80
CA ASN A 64 19.54 -23.87 30.02
C ASN A 64 19.74 -24.15 28.52
N THR A 65 19.74 -25.42 28.12
CA THR A 65 19.97 -25.84 26.75
C THR A 65 18.93 -26.87 26.35
N ILE A 66 18.27 -26.62 25.22
CA ILE A 66 17.36 -27.55 24.58
C ILE A 66 18.01 -28.02 23.28
N THR A 67 18.01 -29.32 23.05
CA THR A 67 18.53 -29.93 21.83
C THR A 67 17.41 -30.70 21.14
N VAL A 68 17.15 -30.39 19.87
CA VAL A 68 16.19 -31.09 19.02
C VAL A 68 16.96 -31.76 17.90
N GLU A 69 16.93 -33.08 17.86
CA GLU A 69 17.61 -33.90 16.87
C GLU A 69 16.63 -34.33 15.77
N PHE A 70 17.03 -34.12 14.52
CA PHE A 70 16.26 -34.46 13.33
C PHE A 70 16.81 -35.73 12.65
N ASN A 71 16.00 -36.37 11.83
CA ASN A 71 16.39 -37.51 10.99
C ASN A 71 17.44 -37.14 9.93
N GLU A 72 17.52 -35.88 9.54
CA GLU A 72 18.41 -35.36 8.49
C GLU A 72 19.08 -34.02 8.86
N PHE A 73 19.94 -33.53 7.97
CA PHE A 73 20.63 -32.27 8.18
C PHE A 73 19.68 -31.10 7.88
N ILE A 74 19.64 -30.13 8.81
CA ILE A 74 18.75 -28.97 8.70
C ILE A 74 19.53 -27.68 8.50
N SER A 75 18.83 -26.63 8.07
CA SER A 75 19.28 -25.24 8.10
C SER A 75 18.16 -24.34 8.61
N LEU A 76 18.50 -23.11 8.98
CA LEU A 76 17.55 -22.10 9.42
C LEU A 76 17.44 -21.01 8.37
N ASP A 77 16.22 -20.64 8.03
CA ASP A 77 15.89 -19.58 7.08
C ASP A 77 15.12 -18.46 7.77
N ASN A 78 15.59 -17.21 7.60
CA ASN A 78 14.95 -16.00 8.14
C ASN A 78 14.54 -16.08 9.63
N LEU A 79 15.30 -16.81 10.45
CA LEU A 79 14.96 -17.12 11.85
C LEU A 79 14.58 -15.88 12.66
N SER A 80 15.33 -14.78 12.52
CA SER A 80 15.07 -13.54 13.28
C SER A 80 13.66 -12.97 13.05
N SER A 81 13.11 -13.16 11.85
CA SER A 81 11.77 -12.67 11.49
C SER A 81 10.65 -13.65 11.85
N GLN A 82 10.99 -14.93 12.07
CA GLN A 82 10.03 -16.03 12.25
C GLN A 82 9.95 -16.55 13.70
N LEU A 83 11.05 -16.50 14.45
CA LEU A 83 11.08 -17.01 15.82
C LEU A 83 10.24 -16.12 16.74
N ILE A 84 9.19 -16.70 17.31
CA ILE A 84 8.37 -16.07 18.34
C ILE A 84 8.58 -16.81 19.65
N VAL A 85 9.07 -16.08 20.66
CA VAL A 85 9.23 -16.59 22.03
C VAL A 85 8.17 -15.95 22.91
N SER A 86 7.34 -16.77 23.54
CA SER A 86 6.25 -16.30 24.39
C SER A 86 6.13 -17.14 25.68
N PRO A 87 6.19 -16.54 26.88
CA PRO A 87 6.43 -15.14 27.18
C PRO A 87 7.75 -14.61 26.64
N LEU A 88 7.81 -13.29 26.44
CA LEU A 88 9.04 -12.64 26.01
C LEU A 88 10.12 -12.81 27.08
N MET A 89 11.32 -13.16 26.64
CA MET A 89 12.51 -13.28 27.47
C MET A 89 13.28 -11.95 27.49
N ASP A 90 13.98 -11.66 28.59
CA ASP A 90 14.80 -10.45 28.69
C ASP A 90 15.93 -10.43 27.65
N GLU A 91 16.50 -11.61 27.40
CA GLU A 91 17.45 -11.86 26.32
C GLU A 91 16.93 -12.97 25.41
N THR A 92 16.99 -12.75 24.10
CA THR A 92 16.63 -13.75 23.09
C THR A 92 17.54 -14.98 23.20
N PRO A 93 16.99 -16.21 23.10
CA PRO A 93 17.80 -17.41 23.15
C PRO A 93 18.76 -17.49 21.96
N ASP A 94 19.93 -18.06 22.19
CA ASP A 94 20.90 -18.37 21.13
C ASP A 94 20.47 -19.64 20.41
N ILE A 95 20.19 -19.52 19.12
CA ILE A 95 19.79 -20.64 18.28
C ILE A 95 20.93 -20.98 17.31
N ALA A 96 21.33 -22.24 17.29
CA ALA A 96 22.37 -22.72 16.38
C ALA A 96 22.01 -24.10 15.81
N VAL A 97 22.42 -24.35 14.57
CA VAL A 97 22.37 -25.69 13.98
C VAL A 97 23.74 -26.34 14.09
N LYS A 98 23.76 -27.61 14.54
CA LYS A 98 24.95 -28.46 14.58
C LYS A 98 24.64 -29.80 13.92
N GLY A 99 24.89 -29.90 12.61
CA GLY A 99 24.56 -31.07 11.83
C GLY A 99 23.04 -31.29 11.76
N LYS A 100 22.56 -32.38 12.38
CA LYS A 100 21.12 -32.71 12.47
C LYS A 100 20.44 -32.13 13.71
N LYS A 101 21.12 -31.28 14.48
CA LYS A 101 20.64 -30.78 15.78
C LYS A 101 20.36 -29.30 15.73
N LEU A 102 19.15 -28.91 16.15
CA LEU A 102 18.82 -27.56 16.56
C LEU A 102 19.16 -27.42 18.04
N VAL A 103 20.04 -26.49 18.36
CA VAL A 103 20.49 -26.21 19.72
C VAL A 103 20.00 -24.83 20.12
N ILE A 104 19.20 -24.78 21.18
CA ILE A 104 18.57 -23.58 21.73
C ILE A 104 19.19 -23.35 23.10
N LYS A 105 19.88 -22.23 23.29
CA LYS A 105 20.49 -21.85 24.57
C LYS A 105 19.77 -20.67 25.17
N ILE A 106 19.22 -20.86 26.36
CA ILE A 106 18.54 -19.82 27.13
C ILE A 106 19.62 -18.98 27.83
N LYS A 107 19.59 -17.66 27.60
CA LYS A 107 20.59 -16.73 28.11
C LYS A 107 20.15 -15.97 29.36
N SER A 108 18.85 -15.74 29.49
CA SER A 108 18.23 -15.00 30.59
C SER A 108 17.68 -15.94 31.66
N GLU A 109 17.48 -15.40 32.86
CA GLU A 109 16.80 -16.13 33.94
C GLU A 109 15.32 -16.35 33.58
N LEU A 110 14.85 -17.59 33.74
CA LEU A 110 13.45 -17.93 33.48
C LEU A 110 12.57 -17.52 34.68
N LYS A 111 11.42 -16.92 34.39
CA LYS A 111 10.43 -16.58 35.42
C LYS A 111 9.91 -17.87 36.07
N PRO A 112 9.70 -17.90 37.39
CA PRO A 112 9.14 -19.06 38.08
C PRO A 112 7.68 -19.30 37.65
N ASN A 113 7.23 -20.56 37.73
CA ASN A 113 5.85 -20.96 37.41
C ASN A 113 5.33 -20.42 36.07
N THR A 114 6.18 -20.43 35.05
CA THR A 114 5.89 -19.82 33.75
C THR A 114 6.06 -20.84 32.64
N THR A 115 5.02 -20.96 31.80
CA THR A 115 5.07 -21.73 30.56
C THR A 115 5.71 -20.90 29.45
N TYR A 116 6.78 -21.38 28.85
CA TYR A 116 7.44 -20.79 27.69
C TYR A 116 7.16 -21.61 26.44
N SER A 117 6.99 -20.90 25.33
CA SER A 117 6.76 -21.44 24.00
C SER A 117 7.72 -20.76 23.02
N LEU A 118 8.49 -21.56 22.29
CA LEU A 118 9.35 -21.14 21.20
C LEU A 118 8.75 -21.66 19.90
N ASN A 119 8.16 -20.77 19.11
CA ASN A 119 7.60 -21.10 17.79
C ASN A 119 8.58 -20.65 16.71
N PHE A 120 9.03 -21.59 15.87
CA PHE A 120 10.00 -21.37 14.81
C PHE A 120 9.35 -21.03 13.47
N GLY A 121 8.02 -21.02 13.37
CA GLY A 121 7.32 -20.84 12.10
C GLY A 121 7.81 -21.84 11.07
N ASP A 122 8.14 -21.34 9.88
CA ASP A 122 8.67 -22.06 8.72
C ASP A 122 10.21 -21.95 8.61
N ALA A 123 10.90 -21.60 9.70
CA ALA A 123 12.34 -21.33 9.66
C ALA A 123 13.19 -22.60 9.51
N ILE A 124 12.69 -23.77 9.87
CA ILE A 124 13.45 -25.02 9.85
C ILE A 124 13.22 -25.70 8.50
N LYS A 125 14.29 -26.00 7.77
CA LYS A 125 14.24 -26.75 6.50
C LYS A 125 15.38 -27.73 6.38
N ASP A 126 15.23 -28.77 5.56
CA ASP A 126 16.39 -29.61 5.22
C ASP A 126 17.39 -28.86 4.33
N ILE A 127 18.65 -29.33 4.31
CA ILE A 127 19.71 -28.70 3.51
C ILE A 127 19.75 -29.17 2.06
N THR A 128 19.05 -30.25 1.72
CA THR A 128 19.19 -30.97 0.45
C THR A 128 18.23 -30.41 -0.60
N GLU A 129 16.91 -30.48 -0.32
CA GLU A 129 15.82 -30.06 -1.21
C GLU A 129 15.08 -28.82 -0.69
N GLY A 130 15.32 -28.42 0.57
CA GLY A 130 14.77 -27.21 1.17
C GLY A 130 13.31 -27.33 1.59
N ASN A 131 12.83 -28.56 1.84
CA ASN A 131 11.53 -28.87 2.40
C ASN A 131 11.44 -28.31 3.84
N ILE A 132 10.42 -27.48 4.04
CA ILE A 132 10.17 -26.76 5.29
C ILE A 132 9.50 -27.68 6.31
N TYR A 133 9.96 -27.68 7.55
CA TYR A 133 9.20 -28.16 8.70
C TYR A 133 8.27 -27.05 9.18
N PRO A 134 6.95 -27.11 8.93
CA PRO A 134 6.06 -26.00 9.21
C PRO A 134 5.73 -25.92 10.71
N ASN A 135 5.69 -24.70 11.24
CA ASN A 135 5.22 -24.34 12.58
C ASN A 135 5.79 -25.20 13.72
N TYR A 136 7.08 -25.53 13.67
CA TYR A 136 7.72 -26.26 14.77
C TYR A 136 7.66 -25.44 16.07
N LYS A 137 7.17 -26.07 17.15
CA LYS A 137 6.94 -25.42 18.43
C LYS A 137 7.44 -26.25 19.59
N TYR A 138 8.34 -25.68 20.38
CA TYR A 138 8.85 -26.28 21.61
C TYR A 138 8.30 -25.53 22.82
N VAL A 139 7.66 -26.26 23.74
CA VAL A 139 6.99 -25.71 24.92
C VAL A 139 7.58 -26.35 26.18
N PHE A 140 7.77 -25.57 27.24
CA PHE A 140 8.17 -26.09 28.55
C PHE A 140 7.61 -25.19 29.66
N SER A 141 7.65 -25.63 30.91
CA SER A 141 7.26 -24.81 32.06
C SER A 141 8.26 -24.95 33.20
N THR A 142 8.58 -23.83 33.83
CA THR A 142 9.34 -23.80 35.08
C THR A 142 8.49 -24.20 36.29
N GLY A 143 7.17 -24.30 36.14
CA GLY A 143 6.24 -24.79 37.15
C GLY A 143 5.79 -26.24 36.94
N SER A 144 4.81 -26.66 37.73
CA SER A 144 4.31 -28.05 37.74
C SER A 144 3.32 -28.40 36.63
N PHE A 145 2.93 -27.43 35.80
CA PHE A 145 1.97 -27.63 34.70
C PHE A 145 2.29 -26.72 33.51
N ILE A 146 1.68 -27.02 32.37
CA ILE A 146 1.76 -26.26 31.12
C ILE A 146 0.46 -25.48 30.96
N ASP A 147 0.56 -24.16 30.86
CA ASP A 147 -0.56 -23.28 30.51
C ASP A 147 -1.09 -23.64 29.12
N SER A 148 -2.41 -23.60 28.93
CA SER A 148 -3.05 -24.12 27.72
C SER A 148 -4.10 -23.19 27.09
N LEU A 149 -4.32 -21.99 27.65
CA LEU A 149 -5.31 -21.07 27.08
C LEU A 149 -4.75 -20.39 25.83
N ASN A 150 -5.64 -20.10 24.88
CA ASN A 150 -5.32 -19.41 23.65
C ASN A 150 -6.14 -18.13 23.50
N TYR A 151 -5.58 -17.16 22.79
CA TYR A 151 -6.26 -15.94 22.39
C TYR A 151 -6.05 -15.73 20.89
N GLU A 152 -7.13 -15.86 20.12
CA GLU A 152 -7.13 -15.94 18.67
C GLU A 152 -8.02 -14.86 18.05
N GLY A 153 -7.62 -14.35 16.90
CA GLY A 153 -8.31 -13.23 16.28
C GLY A 153 -7.66 -12.76 14.98
N LYS A 154 -8.09 -11.59 14.53
CA LYS A 154 -7.58 -10.91 13.33
C LYS A 154 -7.23 -9.46 13.64
N VAL A 155 -6.14 -8.97 13.06
CA VAL A 155 -5.83 -7.53 12.99
C VAL A 155 -6.17 -7.03 11.60
N ILE A 156 -6.98 -5.97 11.54
CA ILE A 156 -7.38 -5.31 10.30
C ILE A 156 -7.17 -3.81 10.41
N GLY A 157 -6.93 -3.13 9.28
CA GLY A 157 -6.84 -1.67 9.26
C GLY A 157 -8.19 -1.03 9.57
N ALA A 158 -8.19 0.02 10.39
CA ALA A 158 -9.42 0.69 10.81
C ALA A 158 -10.14 1.42 9.67
N PHE A 159 -9.40 1.98 8.71
CA PHE A 159 -9.97 2.77 7.62
C PHE A 159 -10.38 1.93 6.40
N ASP A 160 -9.58 0.93 6.05
CA ASP A 160 -9.73 0.15 4.81
C ASP A 160 -10.32 -1.24 5.06
N LEU A 161 -10.38 -1.69 6.32
CA LEU A 161 -10.76 -3.04 6.74
C LEU A 161 -9.94 -4.15 6.08
N THR A 162 -8.71 -3.84 5.67
CA THR A 162 -7.83 -4.85 5.07
C THR A 162 -7.06 -5.61 6.13
N PRO A 163 -6.78 -6.91 5.93
CA PRO A 163 -5.91 -7.66 6.84
C PRO A 163 -4.50 -7.08 6.96
N LYS A 164 -3.97 -7.09 8.18
CA LYS A 164 -2.63 -6.57 8.48
C LYS A 164 -1.66 -7.70 8.77
N GLU A 165 -0.74 -7.96 7.84
CA GLU A 165 0.35 -8.94 8.00
C GLU A 165 1.47 -8.40 8.88
N ASN A 166 2.18 -9.30 9.58
CA ASN A 166 3.39 -8.99 10.33
C ASN A 166 3.22 -8.04 11.53
N VAL A 167 2.00 -7.88 12.03
CA VAL A 167 1.69 -7.08 13.22
C VAL A 167 1.87 -7.91 14.47
N PHE A 168 2.51 -7.34 15.50
CA PHE A 168 2.63 -7.99 16.80
C PHE A 168 1.34 -7.82 17.59
N VAL A 169 0.78 -8.92 18.07
CA VAL A 169 -0.33 -8.91 19.04
C VAL A 169 0.23 -9.23 20.41
N MET A 170 -0.04 -8.33 21.36
CA MET A 170 0.69 -8.18 22.60
C MET A 170 -0.26 -8.22 23.80
N LEU A 171 0.06 -9.06 24.78
CA LEU A 171 -0.66 -9.11 26.05
C LEU A 171 0.23 -8.64 27.20
N TYR A 172 -0.32 -7.74 28.01
CA TYR A 172 0.30 -7.22 29.22
C TYR A 172 -0.51 -7.63 30.44
N ASP A 173 0.16 -8.12 31.47
CA ASP A 173 -0.38 -8.38 32.80
C ASP A 173 -0.15 -7.20 33.78
N GLU A 174 0.32 -6.08 33.23
CA GLU A 174 0.44 -4.77 33.87
C GLU A 174 -0.59 -3.81 33.25
N PHE A 175 -1.10 -2.87 34.05
CA PHE A 175 -2.34 -2.13 33.72
C PHE A 175 -2.17 -0.61 33.66
N GLU A 176 -0.94 -0.09 33.70
CA GLU A 176 -0.66 1.33 33.49
C GLU A 176 -1.02 1.78 32.07
N ASP A 177 -1.41 3.05 31.90
CA ASP A 177 -1.81 3.60 30.60
C ASP A 177 -0.66 3.98 29.70
N SER A 178 0.57 3.99 30.21
CA SER A 178 1.78 4.18 29.39
C SER A 178 2.40 2.85 28.95
N ILE A 179 1.82 1.71 29.32
CA ILE A 179 2.47 0.39 29.22
C ILE A 179 3.04 0.06 27.83
N PRO A 180 2.34 0.26 26.69
CA PRO A 180 2.90 -0.08 25.38
C PRO A 180 4.06 0.83 24.98
N LYS A 181 4.22 2.00 25.60
CA LYS A 181 5.32 2.95 25.31
C LYS A 181 6.54 2.72 26.21
N THR A 182 6.37 2.04 27.33
CA THR A 182 7.38 1.97 28.39
C THR A 182 7.89 0.57 28.70
N LYS A 183 7.11 -0.48 28.39
CA LYS A 183 7.45 -1.85 28.72
C LYS A 183 7.15 -2.80 27.57
N LYS A 184 7.95 -3.87 27.51
CA LYS A 184 7.73 -4.98 26.58
C LYS A 184 6.57 -5.86 27.05
N PRO A 185 5.82 -6.48 26.13
CA PRO A 185 4.69 -7.34 26.47
C PRO A 185 5.12 -8.65 27.14
N ARG A 186 4.18 -9.25 27.89
CA ARG A 186 4.37 -10.58 28.46
C ARG A 186 4.20 -11.65 27.38
N TYR A 187 3.05 -11.69 26.71
CA TYR A 187 2.80 -12.63 25.61
C TYR A 187 2.77 -11.93 24.27
N ILE A 188 3.23 -12.61 23.23
CA ILE A 188 3.28 -12.09 21.87
C ILE A 188 2.87 -13.16 20.86
N ALA A 189 2.23 -12.72 19.79
CA ALA A 189 2.11 -13.43 18.53
C ALA A 189 2.32 -12.44 17.37
N LYS A 190 2.44 -12.97 16.16
CA LYS A 190 2.55 -12.17 14.95
C LYS A 190 1.45 -12.58 13.98
N THR A 191 0.86 -11.62 13.29
CA THR A 191 -0.19 -11.90 12.30
C THR A 191 0.37 -12.49 11.01
N ASN A 192 -0.39 -13.40 10.40
CA ASN A 192 -0.10 -13.94 9.07
C ASN A 192 -0.60 -12.99 7.95
N LYS A 193 -0.48 -13.43 6.68
CA LYS A 193 -0.94 -12.67 5.49
C LYS A 193 -2.42 -12.29 5.52
N ASP A 194 -3.23 -13.12 6.15
CA ASP A 194 -4.66 -12.90 6.32
C ASP A 194 -4.97 -12.09 7.58
N GLY A 195 -3.96 -11.56 8.27
CA GLY A 195 -4.11 -10.78 9.50
C GLY A 195 -4.45 -11.61 10.73
N ASP A 196 -4.50 -12.94 10.62
CA ASP A 196 -4.85 -13.83 11.73
C ASP A 196 -3.68 -13.97 12.70
N TYR A 197 -3.98 -13.97 13.99
CA TYR A 197 -3.01 -14.23 15.06
C TYR A 197 -3.52 -15.30 16.02
N GLN A 198 -2.57 -15.98 16.67
CA GLN A 198 -2.84 -16.93 17.73
C GLN A 198 -1.76 -16.81 18.81
N ILE A 199 -2.14 -16.32 19.99
CA ILE A 199 -1.31 -16.42 21.19
C ILE A 199 -1.72 -17.69 21.93
N THR A 200 -0.76 -18.54 22.25
CA THR A 200 -1.00 -19.86 22.89
C THR A 200 -0.27 -19.98 24.21
N ASN A 201 -0.65 -20.97 25.02
CA ASN A 201 0.00 -21.26 26.31
C ASN A 201 -0.06 -20.07 27.28
N ILE A 202 -1.19 -19.37 27.26
CA ILE A 202 -1.46 -18.21 28.10
C ILE A 202 -1.96 -18.71 29.46
N SER A 203 -1.45 -18.09 30.52
CA SER A 203 -1.97 -18.33 31.87
C SER A 203 -3.34 -17.68 32.05
N LYS A 204 -4.14 -18.21 32.98
CA LYS A 204 -5.44 -17.60 33.32
C LYS A 204 -5.22 -16.23 33.96
N GLY A 205 -5.88 -15.18 33.45
CA GLY A 205 -5.66 -13.83 33.95
C GLY A 205 -6.46 -12.73 33.26
N LYS A 206 -6.20 -11.50 33.69
CA LYS A 206 -6.64 -10.27 33.01
C LYS A 206 -5.46 -9.68 32.26
N TYR A 207 -5.71 -9.17 31.06
CA TYR A 207 -4.66 -8.59 30.22
C TYR A 207 -5.11 -7.30 29.54
N LYS A 208 -4.18 -6.38 29.30
CA LYS A 208 -4.35 -5.38 28.23
C LYS A 208 -3.90 -6.01 26.91
N LEU A 209 -4.66 -5.73 25.85
CA LEU A 209 -4.44 -6.23 24.49
C LEU A 209 -4.03 -5.08 23.58
N PHE A 210 -2.93 -5.27 22.86
CA PHE A 210 -2.46 -4.35 21.83
C PHE A 210 -2.12 -5.10 20.54
N ALA A 211 -2.26 -4.41 19.42
CA ALA A 211 -1.65 -4.74 18.15
C ALA A 211 -0.66 -3.61 17.81
N LEU A 212 0.56 -3.94 17.39
CA LEU A 212 1.60 -2.97 17.06
C LEU A 212 2.32 -3.36 15.78
N THR A 213 2.32 -2.46 14.81
CA THR A 213 3.24 -2.51 13.68
C THR A 213 4.53 -1.85 14.13
N ASP A 214 5.45 -2.65 14.64
CA ASP A 214 6.73 -2.22 15.19
C ASP A 214 7.76 -2.03 14.06
N ILE A 215 8.23 -0.79 13.88
CA ILE A 215 9.13 -0.44 12.79
C ILE A 215 10.61 -0.60 13.20
N ASN A 216 10.92 -0.40 14.48
CA ASN A 216 12.29 -0.41 14.99
C ASN A 216 12.66 -1.70 15.74
N SER A 217 11.74 -2.67 15.81
CA SER A 217 11.89 -3.98 16.43
C SER A 217 12.19 -3.94 17.94
N ASN A 218 11.67 -2.95 18.66
CA ASN A 218 11.87 -2.80 20.11
C ASN A 218 10.68 -3.24 20.97
N TYR A 219 9.54 -3.60 20.35
CA TYR A 219 8.25 -3.97 20.94
C TYR A 219 7.55 -2.85 21.72
N LEU A 220 7.89 -1.59 21.46
CA LEU A 220 7.32 -0.42 22.11
C LEU A 220 6.63 0.44 21.06
N PHE A 221 5.49 1.01 21.43
CA PHE A 221 4.83 2.03 20.63
C PHE A 221 5.50 3.39 20.90
N ASP A 222 6.53 3.70 20.12
CA ASP A 222 7.40 4.86 20.38
C ASP A 222 7.74 5.70 19.14
N LEU A 223 7.29 5.30 17.96
CA LEU A 223 7.46 6.07 16.74
C LEU A 223 6.12 6.63 16.19
N PRO A 224 6.15 7.85 15.61
CA PRO A 224 4.96 8.53 15.10
C PRO A 224 4.25 7.82 13.93
N ASN A 225 4.97 6.96 13.22
CA ASN A 225 4.49 6.25 12.03
C ASN A 225 4.14 4.78 12.30
N GLU A 226 4.19 4.34 13.55
CA GLU A 226 3.73 3.01 13.94
C GLU A 226 2.20 2.97 13.97
N GLU A 227 1.65 1.82 13.57
CA GLU A 227 0.22 1.55 13.75
C GLU A 227 0.00 0.86 15.09
N ILE A 228 -1.00 1.31 15.83
CA ILE A 228 -1.46 0.69 17.07
C ILE A 228 -2.92 0.27 16.93
N GLY A 229 -3.31 -0.82 17.58
CA GLY A 229 -4.69 -1.19 17.85
C GLY A 229 -4.81 -1.64 19.29
N PHE A 230 -5.93 -1.36 19.96
CA PHE A 230 -6.10 -1.71 21.36
C PHE A 230 -7.57 -1.82 21.76
N TYR A 231 -7.82 -2.52 22.88
CA TYR A 231 -9.12 -2.48 23.55
C TYR A 231 -9.08 -1.51 24.73
N ASN A 232 -10.14 -0.73 24.90
CA ASN A 232 -10.29 0.18 26.04
C ASN A 232 -10.43 -0.58 27.36
N GLU A 233 -10.96 -1.80 27.31
CA GLU A 233 -11.19 -2.65 28.48
C GLU A 233 -10.13 -3.75 28.61
N LEU A 234 -9.96 -4.25 29.84
CA LEU A 234 -9.15 -5.43 30.09
C LEU A 234 -9.84 -6.68 29.54
N ILE A 235 -9.11 -7.53 28.85
CA ILE A 235 -9.61 -8.83 28.43
C ILE A 235 -9.47 -9.84 29.57
N GLN A 236 -10.52 -10.63 29.81
CA GLN A 236 -10.50 -11.73 30.77
C GLN A 236 -10.27 -13.05 30.03
N ILE A 237 -9.11 -13.68 30.27
CA ILE A 237 -8.75 -14.98 29.71
C ILE A 237 -8.94 -16.04 30.79
N ASP A 238 -10.14 -16.62 30.82
CA ASP A 238 -10.56 -17.74 31.68
C ASP A 238 -10.87 -19.01 30.90
N SER A 239 -11.06 -18.86 29.59
CA SER A 239 -11.18 -19.89 28.57
C SER A 239 -10.44 -19.42 27.31
N SER A 240 -10.10 -20.32 26.39
CA SER A 240 -9.63 -19.89 25.08
C SER A 240 -10.68 -19.02 24.40
N LYS A 241 -10.25 -17.91 23.78
CA LYS A 241 -11.11 -16.96 23.06
C LYS A 241 -10.76 -16.99 21.58
N THR A 242 -11.78 -16.91 20.73
CA THR A 242 -11.66 -16.87 19.27
C THR A 242 -12.41 -15.67 18.70
N ASN A 243 -12.18 -15.35 17.44
CA ASN A 243 -12.88 -14.29 16.68
C ASN A 243 -12.75 -12.87 17.28
N ASN A 244 -11.61 -12.56 17.90
CA ASN A 244 -11.35 -11.21 18.40
C ASN A 244 -10.79 -10.34 17.25
N ILE A 245 -11.40 -9.19 16.97
CA ILE A 245 -10.93 -8.27 15.93
C ILE A 245 -10.26 -7.08 16.59
N ILE A 246 -9.05 -6.75 16.15
CA ILE A 246 -8.33 -5.55 16.56
C ILE A 246 -8.21 -4.64 15.34
N TYR A 247 -8.71 -3.41 15.47
CA TYR A 247 -8.58 -2.38 14.43
C TYR A 247 -7.26 -1.62 14.65
N SER A 248 -6.32 -1.73 13.70
CA SER A 248 -5.07 -0.97 13.72
C SER A 248 -5.22 0.38 13.03
N PHE A 249 -4.56 1.39 13.55
CA PHE A 249 -4.56 2.73 12.99
C PHE A 249 -3.25 3.46 13.35
N THR A 250 -2.90 4.48 12.55
CA THR A 250 -1.80 5.39 12.89
C THR A 250 -2.39 6.61 13.62
N GLU A 251 -1.81 6.99 14.75
CA GLU A 251 -2.24 8.22 15.44
C GLU A 251 -2.01 9.45 14.55
N ASN A 252 -2.90 10.44 14.67
CA ASN A 252 -2.60 11.76 14.14
C ASN A 252 -1.44 12.33 14.96
N THR A 253 -0.33 12.62 14.29
CA THR A 253 0.72 13.44 14.89
C THR A 253 0.34 14.90 14.73
N ASP A 254 0.61 15.74 15.72
CA ASP A 254 0.52 17.20 15.56
C ASP A 254 1.78 17.79 14.90
N LEU A 255 2.79 16.95 14.65
CA LEU A 255 4.05 17.37 14.07
C LEU A 255 3.93 17.52 12.55
N GLN A 256 3.70 18.74 12.08
CA GLN A 256 3.75 19.07 10.66
C GLN A 256 5.20 19.05 10.13
N TYR A 257 5.44 18.35 9.02
CA TYR A 257 6.68 18.42 8.27
C TYR A 257 6.45 18.25 6.76
N VAL A 258 7.44 18.60 5.94
CA VAL A 258 7.42 18.36 4.49
C VAL A 258 7.81 16.91 4.23
N THR A 259 6.92 16.13 3.63
CA THR A 259 7.21 14.74 3.23
C THR A 259 7.96 14.67 1.92
N LYS A 260 7.74 15.65 1.04
CA LYS A 260 8.34 15.71 -0.28
C LYS A 260 8.37 17.15 -0.80
N SER A 261 9.45 17.50 -1.47
CA SER A 261 9.54 18.70 -2.29
C SER A 261 9.88 18.31 -3.72
N SER A 262 9.38 19.07 -4.70
CA SER A 262 9.77 18.89 -6.09
C SER A 262 9.60 20.16 -6.91
N ASN A 263 10.40 20.28 -7.96
CA ASN A 263 10.24 21.25 -9.02
C ASN A 263 10.15 20.48 -10.35
N THR A 264 8.94 20.38 -10.88
CA THR A 264 8.65 19.56 -12.07
C THR A 264 8.39 20.39 -13.33
N ALA A 265 8.33 21.71 -13.18
CA ALA A 265 8.11 22.64 -14.27
C ALA A 265 8.73 23.98 -13.89
N TYR A 266 9.13 24.75 -14.89
CA TYR A 266 9.66 26.09 -14.67
C TYR A 266 8.75 26.93 -13.76
N GLY A 267 9.35 27.57 -12.76
CA GLY A 267 8.65 28.39 -11.78
C GLY A 267 7.75 27.63 -10.80
N LYS A 268 7.67 26.30 -10.85
CA LYS A 268 6.74 25.49 -10.03
C LYS A 268 7.44 24.82 -8.87
N ILE A 269 7.07 25.20 -7.65
CA ILE A 269 7.51 24.52 -6.41
C ILE A 269 6.33 23.74 -5.85
N VAL A 270 6.50 22.44 -5.63
CA VAL A 270 5.49 21.58 -5.00
C VAL A 270 6.01 21.10 -3.66
N LEU A 271 5.25 21.35 -2.61
CA LEU A 271 5.46 20.79 -1.29
C LEU A 271 4.32 19.84 -0.94
N GLU A 272 4.67 18.64 -0.50
CA GLU A 272 3.74 17.68 0.10
C GLU A 272 4.04 17.56 1.58
N PHE A 273 2.99 17.37 2.36
CA PHE A 273 2.98 17.46 3.81
C PHE A 273 2.38 16.19 4.41
N ASN A 274 2.81 15.83 5.61
CA ASN A 274 2.28 14.66 6.31
C ASN A 274 0.81 14.85 6.77
N MET A 275 0.41 16.09 7.05
CA MET A 275 -0.95 16.48 7.45
C MET A 275 -1.43 17.76 6.74
N PRO A 276 -2.75 18.05 6.74
CA PRO A 276 -3.31 19.26 6.14
C PRO A 276 -2.66 20.52 6.71
N ALA A 277 -2.09 21.37 5.85
CA ALA A 277 -1.34 22.54 6.30
C ALA A 277 -2.04 23.84 5.88
N ASP A 278 -2.76 24.50 6.79
CA ASP A 278 -3.55 25.68 6.43
C ASP A 278 -2.69 26.91 6.09
N SER A 279 -1.73 27.27 6.96
CA SER A 279 -0.95 28.51 6.83
C SER A 279 0.52 28.22 6.55
N ILE A 280 0.83 27.91 5.30
CA ILE A 280 2.23 27.72 4.86
C ILE A 280 2.79 29.04 4.36
N ILE A 281 3.94 29.44 4.91
CA ILE A 281 4.71 30.57 4.44
C ILE A 281 6.09 30.05 4.04
N ILE A 282 6.49 30.33 2.81
CA ILE A 282 7.84 30.04 2.34
C ILE A 282 8.63 31.33 2.35
N LYS A 283 9.84 31.29 2.91
CA LYS A 283 10.81 32.38 2.78
C LYS A 283 12.07 31.83 2.15
N SER A 284 12.54 32.52 1.11
CA SER A 284 13.86 32.29 0.56
C SER A 284 14.93 32.85 1.48
N LEU A 285 16.06 32.16 1.57
CA LEU A 285 17.24 32.54 2.35
C LEU A 285 18.32 33.23 1.50
N ASN A 286 18.32 32.97 0.19
CA ASN A 286 19.40 33.36 -0.71
C ASN A 286 18.98 34.34 -1.81
N GLU A 287 17.68 34.46 -2.12
CA GLU A 287 17.12 35.32 -3.18
C GLU A 287 15.80 36.00 -2.75
N ASP A 288 15.48 37.18 -3.28
CA ASP A 288 14.16 37.81 -3.07
C ASP A 288 13.15 37.25 -4.08
N ILE A 289 12.30 36.31 -3.65
CA ILE A 289 11.29 35.66 -4.51
C ILE A 289 9.87 36.14 -4.22
N SER A 290 9.01 36.14 -5.25
CA SER A 290 7.56 36.31 -5.11
C SER A 290 6.82 35.01 -5.41
N LEU A 291 6.02 34.55 -4.45
CA LEU A 291 5.21 33.33 -4.51
C LEU A 291 3.73 33.72 -4.45
N ASP A 292 3.28 34.48 -5.45
CA ASP A 292 1.97 35.15 -5.43
C ASP A 292 0.80 34.22 -5.75
N ILE A 293 1.08 33.02 -6.23
CA ILE A 293 0.07 32.09 -6.71
C ILE A 293 0.26 30.73 -6.02
N GLU A 294 -0.74 30.36 -5.23
CA GLU A 294 -0.79 29.11 -4.47
C GLU A 294 -1.96 28.23 -4.96
N GLU A 295 -1.68 26.95 -5.20
CA GLU A 295 -2.69 25.91 -5.37
C GLU A 295 -2.66 24.97 -4.16
N VAL A 296 -3.82 24.65 -3.63
CA VAL A 296 -3.98 23.73 -2.50
C VAL A 296 -4.79 22.52 -2.94
N SER A 297 -4.34 21.31 -2.59
CA SER A 297 -5.12 20.09 -2.81
C SER A 297 -6.35 20.03 -1.90
N ASP A 298 -7.33 19.19 -2.26
CA ASP A 298 -8.57 19.04 -1.47
C ASP A 298 -8.31 18.59 -0.02
N ASP A 299 -7.30 17.74 0.18
CA ASP A 299 -6.85 17.29 1.51
C ASP A 299 -5.90 18.28 2.21
N LYS A 300 -5.55 19.39 1.54
CA LYS A 300 -4.57 20.42 1.93
C LYS A 300 -3.19 19.87 2.32
N LYS A 301 -2.87 18.64 1.94
CA LYS A 301 -1.55 18.02 2.17
C LYS A 301 -0.57 18.33 1.06
N LYS A 302 -1.00 19.00 -0.01
CA LYS A 302 -0.14 19.42 -1.11
C LYS A 302 -0.38 20.86 -1.45
N LYS A 303 0.70 21.62 -1.54
CA LYS A 303 0.70 23.01 -1.99
C LYS A 303 1.65 23.20 -3.15
N THR A 304 1.17 23.90 -4.18
CA THR A 304 1.99 24.30 -5.32
C THR A 304 2.11 25.80 -5.33
N PHE A 305 3.33 26.29 -5.39
CA PHE A 305 3.65 27.71 -5.48
C PHE A 305 4.24 28.00 -6.85
N TRP A 306 3.78 29.08 -7.47
CA TRP A 306 4.30 29.56 -8.74
C TRP A 306 5.10 30.84 -8.55
N LEU A 307 6.34 30.81 -9.02
CA LEU A 307 7.24 31.95 -9.03
C LEU A 307 6.81 32.92 -10.14
N SER A 308 6.65 34.19 -9.80
CA SER A 308 6.21 35.22 -10.76
C SER A 308 7.34 35.91 -11.52
N ASP A 309 8.59 35.78 -11.05
CA ASP A 309 9.76 36.40 -11.70
C ASP A 309 10.68 35.32 -12.29
N PRO A 310 11.09 35.44 -13.56
CA PRO A 310 11.97 34.47 -14.19
C PRO A 310 13.46 34.59 -13.84
N SER A 311 13.89 35.62 -13.08
CA SER A 311 15.32 35.98 -12.94
C SER A 311 16.11 35.23 -11.86
N PHE A 312 15.65 34.09 -11.37
CA PHE A 312 16.27 33.41 -10.23
C PHE A 312 17.42 32.48 -10.60
N THR A 313 18.31 32.25 -9.63
CA THR A 313 19.43 31.31 -9.72
C THR A 313 18.96 29.85 -9.79
N GLU A 314 19.85 28.94 -10.24
CA GLU A 314 19.55 27.51 -10.36
C GLU A 314 19.30 26.81 -9.00
N LYS A 315 19.58 27.49 -7.88
CA LYS A 315 19.42 26.97 -6.53
C LYS A 315 18.67 27.94 -5.63
N LEU A 316 17.66 27.44 -4.93
CA LEU A 316 16.84 28.20 -4.02
C LEU A 316 16.78 27.51 -2.66
N ASP A 317 17.29 28.19 -1.64
CA ASP A 317 17.25 27.73 -0.26
C ASP A 317 16.01 28.34 0.42
N ILE A 318 15.11 27.49 0.88
CA ILE A 318 13.85 27.94 1.49
C ILE A 318 13.70 27.45 2.94
N VAL A 319 13.08 28.29 3.75
CA VAL A 319 12.52 27.92 5.06
C VAL A 319 11.01 27.86 4.94
N VAL A 320 10.45 26.72 5.34
CA VAL A 320 9.01 26.48 5.34
C VAL A 320 8.48 26.70 6.75
N TYR A 321 7.55 27.63 6.88
CA TYR A 321 6.83 27.90 8.10
C TYR A 321 5.43 27.33 8.02
N ASN A 322 4.96 26.70 9.10
CA ASN A 322 3.54 26.52 9.35
C ASN A 322 3.13 27.47 10.48
N ASN A 323 2.24 28.41 10.18
CA ASN A 323 1.92 29.56 11.03
C ASN A 323 3.16 30.41 11.36
N LYS A 324 3.80 30.16 12.51
CA LYS A 324 5.01 30.84 12.99
C LYS A 324 6.16 29.88 13.30
N ALA A 325 5.91 28.58 13.26
CA ALA A 325 6.91 27.55 13.54
C ALA A 325 7.62 27.17 12.24
N ILE A 326 8.95 27.04 12.32
CA ILE A 326 9.73 26.44 11.23
C ILE A 326 9.42 24.93 11.26
N ILE A 327 8.94 24.41 10.15
CA ILE A 327 8.67 22.98 9.99
C ILE A 327 9.72 22.28 9.14
N ASP A 328 10.42 23.02 8.26
CA ASP A 328 11.50 22.47 7.44
C ASP A 328 12.40 23.54 6.82
N THR A 329 13.59 23.12 6.38
CA THR A 329 14.53 23.89 5.56
C THR A 329 14.96 23.04 4.37
N LEU A 330 14.77 23.54 3.14
CA LEU A 330 14.96 22.77 1.91
C LEU A 330 15.88 23.51 0.95
N GLU A 331 16.82 22.78 0.33
CA GLU A 331 17.56 23.24 -0.85
C GLU A 331 16.83 22.72 -2.09
N LEU A 332 16.44 23.61 -2.99
CA LEU A 332 15.73 23.28 -4.23
C LEU A 332 16.59 23.62 -5.44
N GLU A 333 16.78 22.65 -6.33
CA GLU A 333 17.33 22.89 -7.66
C GLU A 333 16.18 23.30 -8.60
N LEU A 334 16.22 24.52 -9.10
CA LEU A 334 15.20 25.05 -10.00
C LEU A 334 15.54 24.66 -11.44
N ILE A 335 14.50 24.35 -12.22
CA ILE A 335 14.66 24.11 -13.65
C ILE A 335 15.13 25.42 -14.30
N ASN A 336 16.26 25.36 -15.01
CA ASN A 336 16.85 26.51 -15.67
C ASN A 336 15.85 27.11 -16.69
N PRO A 337 15.61 28.45 -16.66
CA PRO A 337 14.74 29.14 -17.61
C PRO A 337 15.11 28.86 -19.08
N ASP A 338 16.40 28.75 -19.42
CA ASP A 338 16.87 28.49 -20.78
C ASP A 338 16.51 27.09 -21.29
N LEU A 339 16.22 26.15 -20.37
CA LEU A 339 15.70 24.82 -20.70
C LEU A 339 14.18 24.81 -20.90
N PHE A 340 13.49 25.89 -20.53
CA PHE A 340 12.09 26.11 -20.85
C PHE A 340 11.97 26.58 -22.31
N LEU A 341 12.22 25.63 -23.22
CA LEU A 341 12.16 25.82 -24.68
C LEU A 341 10.74 25.86 -25.23
N ASP A 342 9.71 25.80 -24.38
CA ASP A 342 8.34 25.71 -24.84
C ASP A 342 7.88 27.09 -25.35
N SER A 343 7.65 27.18 -26.66
CA SER A 343 7.10 28.40 -27.27
C SER A 343 5.58 28.49 -27.11
N THR A 344 4.95 27.45 -26.57
CA THR A 344 3.49 27.30 -26.52
C THR A 344 3.01 26.82 -25.15
N LEU A 345 1.93 27.41 -24.67
CA LEU A 345 1.25 26.95 -23.47
C LEU A 345 0.45 25.68 -23.76
N THR A 346 0.75 24.61 -23.07
CA THR A 346 -0.06 23.38 -23.13
C THR A 346 -1.39 23.57 -22.40
N VAL A 347 -2.49 23.34 -23.12
CA VAL A 347 -3.86 23.34 -22.59
C VAL A 347 -4.55 22.03 -22.92
N ASN A 348 -4.88 21.26 -21.88
CA ASN A 348 -5.58 19.99 -22.02
C ASN A 348 -7.08 20.16 -21.84
N THR A 349 -7.87 19.32 -22.50
CA THR A 349 -9.33 19.27 -22.34
C THR A 349 -9.79 17.89 -21.92
N ASN A 350 -10.84 17.78 -21.09
CA ASN A 350 -11.51 16.50 -20.82
C ASN A 350 -12.33 15.94 -22.01
N VAL A 351 -12.37 16.66 -23.14
CA VAL A 351 -13.11 16.27 -24.35
C VAL A 351 -12.41 15.12 -25.07
N GLY A 352 -13.05 13.94 -25.03
CA GLY A 352 -12.73 12.78 -25.87
C GLY A 352 -13.65 12.67 -27.09
N VAL A 353 -13.60 11.54 -27.80
CA VAL A 353 -14.48 11.27 -28.97
C VAL A 353 -15.95 11.17 -28.55
N LYS A 354 -16.21 10.54 -27.40
CA LYS A 354 -17.50 10.55 -26.71
C LYS A 354 -17.40 11.48 -25.50
N PHE A 355 -18.45 12.25 -25.26
CA PHE A 355 -18.51 13.20 -24.14
C PHE A 355 -19.73 12.92 -23.26
N ASP A 356 -19.52 13.04 -21.95
CA ASP A 356 -20.54 12.72 -20.96
C ASP A 356 -21.55 13.86 -20.77
N LEU A 357 -22.83 13.51 -20.67
CA LEU A 357 -23.90 14.45 -20.30
C LEU A 357 -23.70 14.95 -18.87
N ASN A 358 -24.26 16.13 -18.59
CA ASN A 358 -24.17 16.79 -17.29
C ASN A 358 -22.73 17.04 -16.79
N THR A 359 -21.76 17.09 -17.71
CA THR A 359 -20.38 17.48 -17.42
C THR A 359 -20.01 18.76 -18.15
N ALA A 360 -19.20 19.61 -17.52
CA ALA A 360 -18.63 20.77 -18.17
C ALA A 360 -17.40 20.37 -19.00
N ILE A 361 -17.15 21.09 -20.09
CA ILE A 361 -15.85 20.99 -20.77
C ILE A 361 -14.83 21.68 -19.88
N GLN A 362 -13.84 20.92 -19.43
CA GLN A 362 -12.77 21.40 -18.55
C GLN A 362 -11.50 21.62 -19.36
N PHE A 363 -10.99 22.84 -19.35
CA PHE A 363 -9.65 23.20 -19.80
C PHE A 363 -8.71 23.19 -18.59
N THR A 364 -7.61 22.47 -18.69
CA THR A 364 -6.55 22.44 -17.67
C THR A 364 -5.25 22.94 -18.28
N THR A 365 -4.75 24.05 -17.77
CA THR A 365 -3.52 24.69 -18.25
C THR A 365 -2.32 24.15 -17.49
N ALA A 366 -1.16 24.06 -18.14
CA ALA A 366 0.06 23.59 -17.48
C ALA A 366 0.59 24.60 -16.44
N GLN A 367 0.40 25.90 -16.69
CA GLN A 367 0.75 27.03 -15.83
C GLN A 367 -0.50 27.86 -15.47
N PRO A 368 -0.48 28.65 -14.38
CA PRO A 368 -1.50 29.66 -14.09
C PRO A 368 -1.61 30.69 -15.21
N ILE A 369 -2.80 31.26 -15.38
CA ILE A 369 -3.13 32.14 -16.50
C ILE A 369 -3.20 33.59 -16.04
N ALA A 370 -2.52 34.47 -16.76
CA ALA A 370 -2.57 35.92 -16.58
C ALA A 370 -3.76 36.56 -17.31
N GLY A 371 -4.19 35.99 -18.44
CA GLY A 371 -5.33 36.51 -19.20
C GLY A 371 -5.97 35.48 -20.13
N ILE A 372 -7.29 35.64 -20.36
CA ILE A 372 -8.08 34.79 -21.25
C ILE A 372 -8.94 35.65 -22.18
N ASP A 373 -8.82 35.45 -23.48
CA ASP A 373 -9.71 36.01 -24.49
C ASP A 373 -10.78 35.00 -24.88
N THR A 374 -11.90 35.00 -24.16
CA THR A 374 -13.02 34.07 -24.38
C THR A 374 -13.74 34.30 -25.71
N SER A 375 -13.56 35.45 -26.37
CA SER A 375 -14.21 35.76 -27.65
C SER A 375 -13.71 34.88 -28.81
N LYS A 376 -12.50 34.34 -28.65
CA LYS A 376 -11.81 33.42 -29.56
C LYS A 376 -12.14 31.94 -29.30
N ILE A 377 -13.06 31.66 -28.38
CA ILE A 377 -13.58 30.32 -28.13
C ILE A 377 -14.95 30.20 -28.82
N SER A 378 -15.16 29.12 -29.54
CA SER A 378 -16.43 28.80 -30.18
C SER A 378 -16.82 27.35 -29.95
N LEU A 379 -18.11 27.14 -29.73
CA LEU A 379 -18.74 25.83 -29.68
C LEU A 379 -19.79 25.79 -30.79
N LEU A 380 -19.74 24.76 -31.63
CA LEU A 380 -20.76 24.50 -32.63
C LEU A 380 -21.55 23.26 -32.21
N GLU A 381 -22.87 23.36 -32.21
CA GLU A 381 -23.84 22.26 -32.06
C GLU A 381 -24.43 21.98 -33.43
N ASP A 382 -24.25 20.77 -33.97
CA ASP A 382 -24.71 20.38 -35.32
C ASP A 382 -24.33 21.43 -36.41
N SER A 383 -23.11 21.96 -36.31
CA SER A 383 -22.53 23.02 -37.18
C SER A 383 -23.06 24.44 -36.95
N ILE A 384 -23.92 24.66 -35.95
CA ILE A 384 -24.45 25.98 -35.59
C ILE A 384 -23.69 26.50 -34.36
N LYS A 385 -23.12 27.70 -34.45
CA LYS A 385 -22.45 28.33 -33.29
C LYS A 385 -23.46 28.59 -32.17
N VAL A 386 -23.12 28.18 -30.96
CA VAL A 386 -23.94 28.37 -29.74
C VAL A 386 -23.20 29.18 -28.69
N ASP A 387 -23.97 29.87 -27.85
CA ASP A 387 -23.44 30.61 -26.71
C ASP A 387 -23.24 29.69 -25.51
N PHE A 388 -22.20 29.95 -24.73
CA PHE A 388 -21.84 29.18 -23.54
C PHE A 388 -21.38 30.10 -22.42
N LYS A 389 -21.35 29.56 -21.20
CA LYS A 389 -20.77 30.25 -20.04
C LYS A 389 -19.35 29.74 -19.82
N PHE A 390 -18.39 30.64 -19.66
CA PHE A 390 -17.00 30.29 -19.36
C PHE A 390 -16.61 30.85 -17.98
N THR A 391 -16.16 29.99 -17.08
CA THR A 391 -15.80 30.37 -15.70
C THR A 391 -14.55 29.65 -15.23
N GLN A 392 -13.71 30.31 -14.45
CA GLN A 392 -12.63 29.65 -13.72
C GLN A 392 -13.20 28.78 -12.58
N ASP A 393 -12.56 27.66 -12.31
CA ASP A 393 -12.87 26.79 -11.17
C ASP A 393 -12.53 27.50 -9.85
N SER A 394 -13.39 27.37 -8.84
CA SER A 394 -13.23 28.09 -7.57
C SER A 394 -12.14 27.51 -6.66
N VAL A 395 -11.71 26.28 -6.92
CA VAL A 395 -10.71 25.56 -6.12
C VAL A 395 -9.40 25.47 -6.90
N ASN A 396 -9.46 25.09 -8.18
CA ASN A 396 -8.28 24.92 -9.01
C ASN A 396 -8.12 26.09 -10.00
N ILE A 397 -7.21 27.01 -9.71
CA ILE A 397 -6.97 28.20 -10.53
C ILE A 397 -6.49 27.91 -11.97
N ARG A 398 -5.98 26.70 -12.27
CA ARG A 398 -5.57 26.31 -13.63
C ARG A 398 -6.69 25.61 -14.41
N ARG A 399 -7.86 25.43 -13.79
CA ARG A 399 -9.01 24.79 -14.42
C ARG A 399 -10.05 25.85 -14.80
N TYR A 400 -10.54 25.72 -16.03
CA TYR A 400 -11.58 26.58 -16.58
C TYR A 400 -12.69 25.71 -17.16
N ASN A 401 -13.93 26.10 -16.88
CA ASN A 401 -15.13 25.35 -17.21
C ASN A 401 -15.92 26.10 -18.27
N LEU A 402 -16.13 25.45 -19.42
CA LEU A 402 -17.14 25.82 -20.40
C LEU A 402 -18.41 25.03 -20.07
N ILE A 403 -19.44 25.76 -19.63
CA ILE A 403 -20.72 25.25 -19.19
C ILE A 403 -21.74 25.51 -20.31
N TYR A 404 -22.32 24.42 -20.80
CA TYR A 404 -23.35 24.43 -21.83
C TYR A 404 -24.34 23.28 -21.58
N PRO A 405 -25.66 23.46 -21.78
CA PRO A 405 -26.64 22.39 -21.64
C PRO A 405 -26.58 21.43 -22.84
N PHE A 406 -25.58 20.55 -22.83
CA PHE A 406 -25.36 19.57 -23.89
C PHE A 406 -26.59 18.68 -24.11
N LYS A 407 -27.07 18.64 -25.36
CA LYS A 407 -28.08 17.70 -25.84
C LYS A 407 -27.48 16.33 -26.08
N GLU A 408 -28.26 15.28 -25.84
CA GLU A 408 -27.84 13.91 -26.08
C GLU A 408 -27.66 13.56 -27.57
N LYS A 409 -26.74 12.64 -27.86
CA LYS A 409 -26.47 12.13 -29.23
C LYS A 409 -26.22 13.22 -30.28
N THR A 410 -25.71 14.37 -29.87
CA THR A 410 -25.49 15.54 -30.73
C THR A 410 -24.00 15.67 -31.06
N ASP A 411 -23.69 16.09 -32.28
CA ASP A 411 -22.32 16.33 -32.71
C ASP A 411 -21.91 17.77 -32.35
N TYR A 412 -20.73 17.91 -31.73
CA TYR A 412 -20.18 19.19 -31.32
C TYR A 412 -18.77 19.39 -31.86
N LEU A 413 -18.45 20.65 -32.17
CA LEU A 413 -17.11 21.12 -32.46
C LEU A 413 -16.72 22.18 -31.44
N LEU A 414 -15.73 21.89 -30.61
CA LEU A 414 -15.04 22.89 -29.80
C LEU A 414 -13.84 23.41 -30.58
N PHE A 415 -13.77 24.73 -30.75
CA PHE A 415 -12.65 25.40 -31.37
C PHE A 415 -12.21 26.59 -30.53
N ALA A 416 -10.95 26.58 -30.12
CA ALA A 416 -10.26 27.70 -29.49
C ALA A 416 -9.07 28.11 -30.38
N GLU A 417 -9.05 29.37 -30.80
CA GLU A 417 -7.97 29.92 -31.62
C GLU A 417 -6.63 29.98 -30.85
N PRO A 418 -5.50 30.20 -31.54
CA PRO A 418 -4.25 30.54 -30.88
C PRO A 418 -4.38 31.80 -30.00
N SER A 419 -3.62 31.84 -28.91
CA SER A 419 -3.59 32.97 -27.98
C SER A 419 -4.96 33.32 -27.37
N VAL A 420 -5.74 32.30 -27.02
CA VAL A 420 -6.91 32.38 -26.12
C VAL A 420 -6.43 32.51 -24.68
N PHE A 421 -5.50 31.65 -24.26
CA PHE A 421 -4.90 31.60 -22.93
C PHE A 421 -3.50 32.20 -22.99
N THR A 422 -3.19 33.08 -22.04
CA THR A 422 -1.86 33.66 -21.83
C THR A 422 -1.42 33.35 -20.40
N ASP A 423 -0.35 32.57 -20.24
CA ASP A 423 0.16 32.24 -18.91
C ASP A 423 0.88 33.42 -18.23
N ILE A 424 1.26 33.23 -16.96
CA ILE A 424 2.00 34.21 -16.16
C ILE A 424 3.43 34.49 -16.67
N TYR A 425 3.94 33.70 -17.61
CA TYR A 425 5.26 33.86 -18.25
C TYR A 425 5.16 34.40 -19.68
N GLY A 426 3.94 34.65 -20.17
CA GLY A 426 3.68 35.17 -21.52
C GLY A 426 3.56 34.11 -22.61
N LEU A 427 3.51 32.82 -22.27
CA LEU A 427 3.22 31.77 -23.26
C LEU A 427 1.75 31.77 -23.65
N HIS A 428 1.52 31.41 -24.91
CA HIS A 428 0.18 31.34 -25.49
C HIS A 428 -0.16 29.94 -25.94
N ASN A 429 -1.43 29.54 -25.83
CA ASN A 429 -1.88 28.28 -26.42
C ASN A 429 -1.83 28.36 -27.95
N ASP A 430 -1.57 27.23 -28.60
CA ASP A 430 -1.91 27.03 -30.01
C ASP A 430 -3.40 26.61 -30.13
N THR A 431 -3.84 26.35 -31.36
CA THR A 431 -5.19 25.95 -31.72
C THR A 431 -5.64 24.69 -30.99
N ILE A 432 -6.82 24.78 -30.35
CA ILE A 432 -7.52 23.62 -29.77
C ILE A 432 -8.72 23.32 -30.64
N LEU A 433 -8.70 22.17 -31.33
CA LEU A 433 -9.81 21.71 -32.15
C LEU A 433 -10.23 20.31 -31.68
N LYS A 434 -11.47 20.18 -31.19
CA LYS A 434 -12.05 18.92 -30.74
C LYS A 434 -13.42 18.70 -31.35
N THR A 435 -13.59 17.57 -32.02
CA THR A 435 -14.89 17.08 -32.46
C THR A 435 -15.31 15.95 -31.54
N PHE A 436 -16.53 16.02 -31.01
CA PHE A 436 -17.04 15.03 -30.08
C PHE A 436 -18.54 14.84 -30.24
N LYS A 437 -19.02 13.67 -29.82
CA LYS A 437 -20.45 13.35 -29.76
C LYS A 437 -20.85 13.07 -28.33
N THR A 438 -21.94 13.67 -27.88
CA THR A 438 -22.49 13.41 -26.55
C THR A 438 -23.13 12.02 -26.49
N LYS A 439 -23.05 11.39 -25.32
CA LYS A 439 -23.75 10.13 -25.05
C LYS A 439 -25.27 10.33 -25.01
N ARG A 440 -26.02 9.22 -25.00
CA ARG A 440 -27.45 9.21 -24.75
C ARG A 440 -27.73 9.19 -23.26
N GLU A 441 -28.88 9.68 -22.83
CA GLU A 441 -29.33 9.49 -21.45
C GLU A 441 -29.44 7.99 -21.11
N SER A 442 -29.85 7.18 -22.09
CA SER A 442 -29.90 5.72 -21.98
C SER A 442 -28.53 5.05 -21.84
N ASP A 443 -27.42 5.77 -22.05
CA ASP A 443 -26.07 5.20 -21.88
C ASP A 443 -25.61 5.26 -20.39
N TYR A 444 -26.47 5.77 -19.49
CA TYR A 444 -26.21 5.86 -18.04
C TYR A 444 -27.19 5.02 -17.24
N GLY A 445 -26.80 4.62 -16.04
CA GLY A 445 -27.70 4.11 -15.01
C GLY A 445 -27.87 5.11 -13.87
N ASN A 446 -28.85 4.86 -13.00
CA ASN A 446 -29.09 5.61 -11.78
C ASN A 446 -29.07 4.68 -10.57
N LEU A 447 -28.81 5.23 -9.39
CA LEU A 447 -28.87 4.51 -8.12
C LEU A 447 -29.58 5.35 -7.05
N VAL A 448 -30.62 4.77 -6.46
CA VAL A 448 -31.25 5.27 -5.23
C VAL A 448 -30.76 4.42 -4.06
N LEU A 449 -30.02 5.04 -3.15
CA LEU A 449 -29.51 4.41 -1.93
C LEU A 449 -30.33 4.88 -0.72
N ASN A 450 -31.07 3.97 -0.12
CA ASN A 450 -31.77 4.18 1.13
C ASN A 450 -30.92 3.65 2.28
N VAL A 451 -30.43 4.54 3.15
CA VAL A 451 -29.63 4.16 4.32
C VAL A 451 -30.50 4.22 5.57
N THR A 452 -30.54 3.10 6.29
CA THR A 452 -31.20 2.99 7.60
C THR A 452 -30.17 2.53 8.62
N PRO A 453 -29.49 3.47 9.27
CA PRO A 453 -28.46 3.13 10.23
C PRO A 453 -29.01 2.98 11.66
N ASN A 454 -28.49 2.01 12.41
CA ASN A 454 -28.74 1.86 13.86
C ASN A 454 -27.69 2.61 14.70
N ILE A 455 -27.30 3.80 14.23
CA ILE A 455 -26.41 4.72 14.94
C ILE A 455 -27.08 6.08 15.09
N THR A 456 -26.73 6.81 16.14
CA THR A 456 -27.24 8.16 16.39
C THR A 456 -26.37 9.25 15.77
N ASP A 457 -25.11 8.92 15.48
CA ASP A 457 -24.13 9.85 14.94
C ASP A 457 -24.40 10.19 13.47
N ASN A 458 -23.77 11.28 13.02
CA ASN A 458 -23.75 11.62 11.61
C ASN A 458 -22.85 10.63 10.87
N TYR A 459 -23.00 10.58 9.55
CA TYR A 459 -22.20 9.67 8.75
C TYR A 459 -21.86 10.23 7.37
N ILE A 460 -20.75 9.72 6.84
CA ILE A 460 -20.24 10.02 5.53
C ILE A 460 -20.42 8.79 4.66
N ILE A 461 -20.94 8.97 3.45
CA ILE A 461 -21.00 7.94 2.42
C ILE A 461 -19.94 8.28 1.37
N HIS A 462 -18.99 7.36 1.20
CA HIS A 462 -18.11 7.36 0.04
C HIS A 462 -18.63 6.36 -0.98
N PHE A 463 -18.99 6.87 -2.14
CA PHE A 463 -19.29 6.06 -3.32
C PHE A 463 -18.01 5.89 -4.14
N THR A 464 -17.67 4.65 -4.46
CA THR A 464 -16.39 4.33 -5.10
C THR A 464 -16.57 3.60 -6.42
N LEU A 465 -15.70 3.88 -7.39
CA LEU A 465 -15.56 3.14 -8.64
C LEU A 465 -14.12 2.67 -8.73
N ASN A 466 -13.90 1.35 -8.86
CA ASN A 466 -12.54 0.76 -8.86
C ASN A 466 -11.67 1.24 -7.68
N ASN A 467 -12.24 1.23 -6.46
CA ASN A 467 -11.61 1.68 -5.20
C ASN A 467 -11.24 3.18 -5.13
N LYS A 468 -11.63 4.01 -6.10
CA LYS A 468 -11.49 5.46 -6.03
C LYS A 468 -12.82 6.10 -5.65
N ILE A 469 -12.79 7.03 -4.71
CA ILE A 469 -13.96 7.82 -4.35
C ILE A 469 -14.38 8.65 -5.56
N VAL A 470 -15.60 8.43 -6.05
CA VAL A 470 -16.19 9.21 -7.13
C VAL A 470 -17.16 10.25 -6.59
N GLU A 471 -17.76 9.98 -5.44
CA GLU A 471 -18.71 10.90 -4.82
C GLU A 471 -18.73 10.73 -3.30
N THR A 472 -18.91 11.85 -2.60
CA THR A 472 -19.11 11.88 -1.14
C THR A 472 -20.47 12.49 -0.82
N ARG A 473 -21.18 11.88 0.13
CA ARG A 473 -22.47 12.36 0.64
C ARG A 473 -22.45 12.32 2.17
N TYR A 474 -23.30 13.15 2.79
CA TYR A 474 -23.41 13.27 4.24
C TYR A 474 -24.84 12.98 4.65
N GLY A 475 -25.02 12.22 5.73
CA GLY A 475 -26.33 11.84 6.22
C GLY A 475 -26.45 11.90 7.74
N VAL A 476 -27.70 11.97 8.18
CA VAL A 476 -28.10 11.95 9.60
C VAL A 476 -29.35 11.08 9.69
N GLY A 477 -29.34 10.08 10.58
CA GLY A 477 -30.46 9.15 10.72
C GLY A 477 -30.80 8.43 9.40
N LYS A 478 -32.10 8.26 9.12
CA LYS A 478 -32.54 7.65 7.85
C LYS A 478 -32.45 8.67 6.72
N ALA A 479 -31.77 8.33 5.63
CA ALA A 479 -31.64 9.21 4.47
C ALA A 479 -31.70 8.45 3.14
N VAL A 480 -32.06 9.18 2.08
CA VAL A 480 -32.12 8.69 0.69
C VAL A 480 -31.14 9.51 -0.14
N PHE A 481 -30.27 8.84 -0.89
CA PHE A 481 -29.29 9.46 -1.77
C PHE A 481 -29.54 9.02 -3.21
N ASN A 482 -29.64 10.00 -4.11
CA ASN A 482 -29.81 9.76 -5.55
C ASN A 482 -28.47 10.02 -6.25
N PHE A 483 -28.03 9.04 -7.01
CA PHE A 483 -26.84 9.08 -7.85
C PHE A 483 -27.28 8.90 -9.29
N ASP A 484 -27.31 9.99 -10.05
CA ASP A 484 -27.78 10.01 -11.43
C ASP A 484 -26.61 10.04 -12.41
N TYR A 485 -26.84 9.65 -13.67
CA TYR A 485 -25.83 9.66 -14.74
C TYR A 485 -24.57 8.82 -14.44
N LEU A 486 -24.75 7.68 -13.77
CA LEU A 486 -23.66 6.76 -13.48
C LEU A 486 -23.25 5.98 -14.72
N THR A 487 -21.96 5.98 -15.03
CA THR A 487 -21.39 5.14 -16.09
C THR A 487 -21.48 3.66 -15.72
N ALA A 488 -21.64 2.77 -16.71
CA ALA A 488 -21.65 1.34 -16.43
C ALA A 488 -20.33 0.87 -15.77
N GLY A 489 -20.43 0.09 -14.70
CA GLY A 489 -19.27 -0.30 -13.90
C GLY A 489 -19.62 -1.02 -12.60
N SER A 490 -18.57 -1.45 -11.87
CA SER A 490 -18.69 -2.03 -10.53
C SER A 490 -18.38 -0.97 -9.48
N TYR A 491 -19.37 -0.66 -8.66
CA TYR A 491 -19.30 0.35 -7.64
C TYR A 491 -19.19 -0.27 -6.24
N GLY A 492 -18.66 0.50 -5.30
CA GLY A 492 -18.66 0.20 -3.88
C GLY A 492 -19.27 1.35 -3.09
N ILE A 493 -19.81 1.01 -1.92
CA ILE A 493 -20.26 2.00 -0.93
C ILE A 493 -19.56 1.68 0.38
N LYS A 494 -18.94 2.69 0.98
CA LYS A 494 -18.54 2.65 2.40
C LYS A 494 -19.18 3.79 3.17
N LEU A 495 -19.62 3.48 4.37
CA LEU A 495 -20.12 4.43 5.36
C LEU A 495 -19.07 4.62 6.45
N ILE A 496 -18.94 5.86 6.90
CA ILE A 496 -18.06 6.24 8.00
C ILE A 496 -18.92 6.91 9.05
N VAL A 497 -18.80 6.45 10.30
CA VAL A 497 -19.48 7.04 11.45
C VAL A 497 -18.71 8.27 11.90
N ASP A 498 -19.24 9.45 11.57
CA ASP A 498 -18.65 10.76 11.84
C ASP A 498 -19.14 11.25 13.21
N ARG A 499 -18.44 10.81 14.26
CA ARG A 499 -18.81 11.04 15.66
C ARG A 499 -18.61 12.49 16.08
N ASN A 500 -17.68 13.20 15.44
CA ASN A 500 -17.35 14.59 15.75
C ASN A 500 -17.97 15.60 14.78
N ASN A 501 -18.68 15.14 13.74
CA ASN A 501 -19.35 15.94 12.72
C ASN A 501 -18.39 16.87 11.94
N ASN A 502 -17.15 16.42 11.71
CA ASN A 502 -16.15 17.19 10.97
C ASN A 502 -16.15 16.88 9.46
N LYS A 503 -16.98 15.94 9.00
CA LYS A 503 -17.09 15.52 7.60
C LYS A 503 -15.83 14.86 7.01
N SER A 504 -14.95 14.37 7.87
CA SER A 504 -13.76 13.57 7.55
C SER A 504 -13.80 12.27 8.36
N TRP A 505 -12.98 11.30 7.99
CA TRP A 505 -12.70 10.16 8.87
C TRP A 505 -11.61 10.54 9.87
N ASP A 506 -11.82 10.24 11.14
CA ASP A 506 -10.81 10.41 12.18
C ASP A 506 -10.21 9.09 12.65
N THR A 507 -8.87 9.11 12.76
CA THR A 507 -8.09 8.03 13.37
C THR A 507 -8.24 8.04 14.90
N GLY A 508 -7.79 6.98 15.56
CA GLY A 508 -7.80 6.90 17.02
C GLY A 508 -6.64 7.64 17.70
N ASN A 509 -6.66 7.64 19.02
CA ASN A 509 -5.60 8.18 19.88
C ASN A 509 -5.49 7.35 21.16
N TYR A 510 -4.36 6.69 21.37
CA TYR A 510 -4.11 5.83 22.52
C TYR A 510 -4.00 6.60 23.83
N ASN A 511 -3.39 7.79 23.84
CA ASN A 511 -3.25 8.58 25.05
C ASN A 511 -4.63 9.02 25.57
N GLU A 512 -5.54 9.35 24.66
CA GLU A 512 -6.92 9.76 24.95
C GLU A 512 -7.90 8.58 25.04
N LYS A 513 -7.44 7.35 24.78
CA LYS A 513 -8.26 6.13 24.69
C LYS A 513 -9.39 6.23 23.65
N LEU A 514 -9.16 7.02 22.60
CA LEU A 514 -10.07 7.18 21.48
C LEU A 514 -9.84 6.07 20.45
N GLN A 515 -10.92 5.37 20.12
CA GLN A 515 -10.97 4.43 19.02
C GLN A 515 -11.19 5.18 17.70
N PRO A 516 -10.64 4.69 16.58
CA PRO A 516 -10.91 5.26 15.27
C PRO A 516 -12.40 5.27 14.97
N GLU A 517 -12.80 6.16 14.05
CA GLU A 517 -14.16 6.16 13.54
C GLU A 517 -14.45 4.90 12.74
N GLU A 518 -15.65 4.38 12.96
CA GLU A 518 -16.06 3.11 12.40
C GLU A 518 -16.33 3.22 10.91
N VAL A 519 -15.78 2.28 10.14
CA VAL A 519 -16.02 2.16 8.71
C VAL A 519 -16.80 0.89 8.44
N ILE A 520 -17.87 1.01 7.65
CA ILE A 520 -18.78 -0.07 7.32
C ILE A 520 -18.89 -0.16 5.80
N TYR A 521 -18.57 -1.32 5.23
CA TYR A 521 -18.72 -1.56 3.79
C TYR A 521 -20.04 -2.23 3.49
N TYR A 522 -20.72 -1.76 2.44
CA TYR A 522 -21.82 -2.50 1.86
C TYR A 522 -21.28 -3.78 1.21
N GLN A 523 -21.71 -4.94 1.70
CA GLN A 523 -21.20 -6.25 1.26
C GLN A 523 -21.83 -6.74 -0.05
N GLY A 524 -22.91 -6.10 -0.52
CA GLY A 524 -23.56 -6.46 -1.77
C GLY A 524 -22.79 -5.98 -3.00
N THR A 525 -23.01 -6.63 -4.14
CA THR A 525 -22.46 -6.18 -5.42
C THR A 525 -23.30 -5.03 -5.98
N ILE A 526 -22.65 -3.97 -6.46
CA ILE A 526 -23.30 -2.84 -7.11
C ILE A 526 -22.79 -2.77 -8.55
N SER A 527 -23.54 -3.41 -9.46
CA SER A 527 -23.26 -3.35 -10.88
C SER A 527 -24.24 -2.39 -11.54
N ILE A 528 -23.73 -1.27 -12.03
CA ILE A 528 -24.53 -0.31 -12.79
C ILE A 528 -24.46 -0.69 -14.27
N GLN A 529 -25.62 -0.77 -14.90
CA GLN A 529 -25.78 -0.98 -16.34
C GLN A 529 -26.43 0.25 -16.98
N GLU A 530 -26.18 0.41 -18.28
CA GLU A 530 -26.80 1.46 -19.08
C GLU A 530 -28.33 1.31 -19.09
N ASN A 531 -29.06 2.42 -18.96
CA ASN A 531 -30.52 2.52 -18.96
C ASN A 531 -31.23 1.79 -17.81
N TRP A 532 -30.57 1.61 -16.66
CA TRP A 532 -31.13 0.91 -15.49
C TRP A 532 -31.23 1.84 -14.28
N ASP A 533 -32.39 1.81 -13.61
CA ASP A 533 -32.57 2.39 -12.28
C ASP A 533 -32.34 1.32 -11.22
N ASN A 534 -31.36 1.56 -10.36
CA ASN A 534 -30.98 0.65 -9.28
C ASN A 534 -31.51 1.21 -7.97
N LYS A 535 -31.94 0.30 -7.08
CA LYS A 535 -32.34 0.66 -5.73
C LYS A 535 -31.67 -0.26 -4.73
N ILE A 536 -31.02 0.35 -3.74
CA ILE A 536 -30.38 -0.37 -2.64
C ILE A 536 -30.99 0.12 -1.33
N ASP A 537 -31.52 -0.81 -0.55
CA ASP A 537 -31.95 -0.58 0.83
C ASP A 537 -30.85 -1.15 1.76
N TRP A 538 -30.04 -0.27 2.36
CA TRP A 538 -28.94 -0.65 3.25
C TRP A 538 -29.33 -0.41 4.71
N ILE A 539 -29.59 -1.50 5.41
CA ILE A 539 -29.80 -1.51 6.85
C ILE A 539 -28.47 -1.79 7.51
N ILE A 540 -28.04 -0.90 8.42
CA ILE A 540 -26.82 -1.04 9.18
C ILE A 540 -27.23 -1.34 10.61
N GLU A 541 -26.79 -2.51 11.09
CA GLU A 541 -27.15 -3.06 12.40
C GLU A 541 -26.47 -2.34 13.57
#